data_AF-A0A9D2INJ0-F1
#
_entry.id   AF-A0A9D2INJ0-F1
#
_cell.length_a   1.000
_cell.length_b   1.000
_cell.length_c   1.000
_cell.angle_alpha   90.00
_cell.angle_beta   90.00
_cell.angle_gamma   90.00
#
_symmetry.space_group_name_H-M   'P 1'
#
loop_
_entity.id
_entity.type
_entity.pdbx_description
1 polymer ?
#
loop_
_entity_poly.entity_id
_entity_poly.type
_entity_poly.pdbx_seq_one_letter_code
_entity_poly.pdbx_strand_id
1 'polypeptide(L)'
;MKEIYPAQANSPAAMLSDSITAEATSITLSDADILPTAPNIAVIGSSDNAETIIYTAKSGNQLTGVTRGVEGAAKAWPSGTIIARNFTAYDYNSLVENVGQKANLDSSGKLNSQEVPDIDCGVWVSDPVMIHNNDSAAHKNMKADGNNTQSADTSSSLEEHIASPQAHQNLIIDGNES
;
A
#
# COMPACT_ATOMS: atom_id res chain seq x y z
N MET A 1 3.04 11.14 2.20
CA MET A 1 2.89 10.78 3.61
C MET A 1 3.76 11.72 4.44
N LYS A 2 3.20 12.32 5.47
CA LYS A 2 3.89 13.21 6.41
C LYS A 2 4.61 12.40 7.47
N GLU A 3 5.77 12.86 7.92
CA GLU A 3 6.57 12.17 8.94
C GLU A 3 5.79 12.05 10.25
N ILE A 4 5.83 10.87 10.89
CA ILE A 4 5.21 10.62 12.19
C ILE A 4 6.30 10.29 13.19
N TYR A 5 6.48 11.19 14.17
CA TYR A 5 7.52 11.02 15.17
C TYR A 5 7.04 10.14 16.33
N PRO A 6 7.85 9.18 16.80
CA PRO A 6 7.52 8.37 17.96
C PRO A 6 7.14 9.22 19.18
N ALA A 7 6.01 8.89 19.79
CA ALA A 7 5.57 9.48 21.06
C ALA A 7 6.35 8.88 22.23
N GLN A 8 6.27 9.53 23.39
CA GLN A 8 6.92 9.06 24.61
C GLN A 8 5.93 8.96 25.76
N ALA A 9 5.91 7.82 26.45
CA ALA A 9 5.07 7.60 27.60
C ALA A 9 5.36 8.65 28.69
N ASN A 10 4.30 9.24 29.24
CA ASN A 10 4.30 10.25 30.30
C ASN A 10 4.97 11.59 29.96
N SER A 11 5.52 11.76 28.76
CA SER A 11 6.19 12.99 28.31
C SER A 11 7.13 13.59 29.38
N PRO A 12 8.15 12.84 29.87
CA PRO A 12 9.07 13.37 30.86
C PRO A 12 9.78 14.61 30.32
N ALA A 13 10.13 15.49 31.25
CA ALA A 13 10.65 16.81 30.98
C ALA A 13 12.13 16.94 31.37
N ALA A 14 12.92 17.54 30.49
CA ALA A 14 14.25 18.05 30.77
C ALA A 14 14.20 19.57 30.83
N MET A 15 15.35 20.18 31.06
CA MET A 15 15.52 21.62 31.02
C MET A 15 16.60 22.00 30.03
N LEU A 16 16.49 23.19 29.46
CA LEU A 16 17.60 23.82 28.73
C LEU A 16 18.75 24.09 29.70
N SER A 17 19.96 23.62 29.39
CA SER A 17 21.14 23.91 30.21
C SER A 17 21.62 25.35 30.01
N ASP A 18 21.44 25.90 28.81
CA ASP A 18 21.82 27.26 28.44
C ASP A 18 20.63 28.02 27.85
N SER A 19 20.68 29.36 27.91
CA SER A 19 19.73 30.19 27.18
C SER A 19 19.95 30.05 25.66
N ILE A 20 18.88 30.01 24.90
CA ILE A 20 18.90 29.91 23.43
C ILE A 20 18.23 31.11 22.79
N THR A 21 18.66 31.47 21.58
CA THR A 21 18.02 32.50 20.75
C THR A 21 16.93 31.88 19.87
N ALA A 22 16.16 32.69 19.13
CA ALA A 22 15.17 32.20 18.16
C ALA A 22 15.80 31.42 16.99
N GLU A 23 17.06 31.71 16.65
CA GLU A 23 17.80 31.12 15.53
C GLU A 23 18.66 29.91 15.92
N ALA A 24 18.56 29.42 17.16
CA ALA A 24 19.42 28.34 17.64
C ALA A 24 19.16 27.04 16.87
N THR A 25 20.21 26.51 16.24
CA THR A 25 20.22 25.24 15.49
C THR A 25 20.76 24.06 16.30
N SER A 26 21.21 24.33 17.53
CA SER A 26 21.68 23.37 18.52
C SER A 26 21.19 23.79 19.90
N ILE A 27 20.82 22.81 20.72
CA ILE A 27 20.25 23.04 22.05
C ILE A 27 20.87 22.04 23.04
N THR A 28 21.48 22.54 24.11
CA THR A 28 22.04 21.72 25.20
C THR A 28 20.99 21.54 26.31
N LEU A 29 20.78 20.30 26.73
CA LEU A 29 19.80 19.92 27.75
C LEU A 29 20.47 19.47 29.06
N SER A 30 19.69 19.46 30.13
CA SER A 30 20.10 18.88 31.42
C SER A 30 20.28 17.37 31.32
N ASP A 31 19.39 16.71 30.56
CA ASP A 31 19.38 15.29 30.26
C ASP A 31 18.62 15.11 28.94
N ALA A 32 19.30 14.70 27.86
CA ALA A 32 18.64 14.48 26.58
C ALA A 32 18.19 13.02 26.37
N ASP A 33 18.59 12.09 27.24
CA ASP A 33 18.18 10.68 27.15
C ASP A 33 16.70 10.49 27.50
N ILE A 34 16.13 11.45 28.24
CA ILE A 34 14.70 11.52 28.49
C ILE A 34 13.87 11.93 27.28
N LEU A 35 14.46 12.37 26.16
CA LEU A 35 13.74 12.55 24.90
C LEU A 35 13.97 11.33 23.99
N PRO A 36 13.09 11.01 23.03
CA PRO A 36 13.30 9.87 22.16
C PRO A 36 14.56 9.99 21.28
N THR A 37 14.88 8.95 20.54
CA THR A 37 15.93 9.00 19.52
C THR A 37 15.55 9.96 18.41
N ALA A 38 16.54 10.68 17.87
CA ALA A 38 16.36 11.53 16.69
C ALA A 38 16.15 10.68 15.42
N PRO A 39 15.46 11.20 14.39
CA PRO A 39 14.77 12.48 14.37
C PRO A 39 13.49 12.46 15.22
N ASN A 40 13.20 13.56 15.92
CA ASN A 40 11.95 13.71 16.66
C ASN A 40 11.58 15.20 16.85
N ILE A 41 10.42 15.42 17.47
CA ILE A 41 9.96 16.74 17.91
C ILE A 41 10.06 16.89 19.43
N ALA A 42 10.12 18.13 19.90
CA ALA A 42 9.99 18.45 21.32
C ALA A 42 9.34 19.82 21.48
N VAL A 43 8.68 20.04 22.62
CA VAL A 43 8.02 21.30 22.95
C VAL A 43 8.83 22.02 24.01
N ILE A 44 9.22 23.26 23.75
CA ILE A 44 9.89 24.14 24.70
C ILE A 44 8.86 25.05 25.35
N GLY A 45 8.84 25.09 26.69
CA GLY A 45 7.88 25.83 27.50
C GLY A 45 6.61 25.05 27.84
N SER A 46 5.77 25.63 28.70
CA SER A 46 4.58 24.96 29.28
C SER A 46 3.29 25.79 29.21
N SER A 47 3.32 26.98 28.60
CA SER A 47 2.16 27.87 28.47
C SER A 47 1.67 27.93 27.03
N ASP A 48 0.63 28.73 26.81
CA ASP A 48 0.13 29.20 25.50
C ASP A 48 1.20 29.73 24.51
N ASN A 49 2.38 30.10 25.01
CA ASN A 49 3.47 30.65 24.22
C ASN A 49 4.62 29.64 24.03
N ALA A 50 4.37 28.34 24.21
CA ALA A 50 5.32 27.28 23.89
C ALA A 50 5.59 27.20 22.38
N GLU A 51 6.71 26.58 22.00
CA GLU A 51 6.99 26.24 20.60
C GLU A 51 7.35 24.76 20.45
N THR A 52 6.96 24.17 19.31
CA THR A 52 7.40 22.85 18.89
C THR A 52 8.63 22.99 18.00
N ILE A 53 9.66 22.21 18.26
CA ILE A 53 10.89 22.11 17.47
C ILE A 53 11.00 20.72 16.84
N ILE A 54 11.74 20.59 15.74
CA ILE A 54 12.26 19.31 15.23
C ILE A 54 13.76 19.27 15.51
N TYR A 55 14.30 18.12 15.91
CA TYR A 55 15.74 17.86 15.96
C TYR A 55 16.08 16.60 15.15
N THR A 56 17.17 16.64 14.39
CA THR A 56 17.54 15.55 13.48
C THR A 56 18.66 14.68 14.02
N ALA A 57 19.39 15.15 15.02
CA ALA A 57 20.40 14.36 15.72
C ALA A 57 20.46 14.68 17.22
N LYS A 58 20.94 13.70 17.99
CA LYS A 58 21.15 13.79 19.44
C LYS A 58 22.49 13.13 19.78
N SER A 59 23.35 13.83 20.50
CA SER A 59 24.65 13.32 20.95
C SER A 59 24.92 13.77 22.38
N GLY A 60 24.94 12.81 23.32
CA GLY A 60 24.91 13.12 24.74
C GLY A 60 23.72 14.04 25.05
N ASN A 61 23.97 15.14 25.74
CA ASN A 61 22.94 16.12 26.11
C ASN A 61 22.64 17.18 25.05
N GLN A 62 23.16 17.05 23.83
CA GLN A 62 22.99 18.06 22.79
C GLN A 62 22.07 17.57 21.67
N LEU A 63 21.01 18.36 21.40
CA LEU A 63 20.19 18.25 20.20
C LEU A 63 20.83 19.09 19.09
N THR A 64 20.93 18.54 17.88
CA THR A 64 21.48 19.24 16.71
C THR A 64 20.56 19.11 15.50
N GLY A 65 20.79 19.97 14.51
CA GLY A 65 19.89 20.09 13.35
C GLY A 65 18.50 20.56 13.74
N VAL A 66 18.44 21.46 14.74
CA VAL A 66 17.18 21.94 15.29
C VAL A 66 16.51 22.90 14.32
N THR A 67 15.25 22.60 13.98
CA THR A 67 14.33 23.52 13.31
C THR A 67 13.35 24.08 14.34
N ARG A 68 13.29 25.41 14.45
CA ARG A 68 12.50 26.14 15.45
C ARG A 68 11.14 26.56 14.92
N GLY A 69 10.19 26.85 15.82
CA GLY A 69 8.87 27.38 15.44
C GLY A 69 8.09 26.51 14.45
N VAL A 70 8.18 25.19 14.56
CA VAL A 70 7.36 24.26 13.75
C VAL A 70 5.89 24.43 14.08
N GLU A 71 5.61 24.63 15.37
CA GLU A 71 4.34 25.16 15.86
C GLU A 71 4.65 26.24 16.90
N GLY A 72 3.85 27.30 16.94
CA GLY A 72 4.19 28.50 17.70
C GLY A 72 5.30 29.32 17.04
N ALA A 73 5.69 30.41 17.68
CA ALA A 73 6.74 31.30 17.18
C ALA A 73 8.08 30.97 17.83
N ALA A 74 9.13 30.81 17.00
CA ALA A 74 10.49 30.70 17.49
C ALA A 74 10.88 31.94 18.30
N LYS A 75 11.41 31.74 19.50
CA LYS A 75 11.84 32.85 20.37
C LYS A 75 13.04 32.49 21.24
N ALA A 76 13.55 33.49 21.97
CA ALA A 76 14.55 33.23 22.99
C ALA A 76 13.92 32.51 24.19
N TRP A 77 14.63 31.52 24.72
CA TRP A 77 14.26 30.83 25.96
C TRP A 77 15.42 30.88 26.95
N PRO A 78 15.17 31.23 28.23
CA PRO A 78 16.21 31.20 29.24
C PRO A 78 16.62 29.76 29.59
N SER A 79 17.83 29.61 30.15
CA SER A 79 18.24 28.37 30.81
C SER A 79 17.22 27.98 31.90
N GLY A 80 17.05 26.68 32.13
CA GLY A 80 16.04 26.13 33.03
C GLY A 80 14.64 25.99 32.41
N THR A 81 14.42 26.50 31.20
CA THR A 81 13.13 26.30 30.50
C THR A 81 12.89 24.83 30.25
N ILE A 82 11.68 24.36 30.53
CA ILE A 82 11.29 22.96 30.33
C ILE A 82 11.22 22.63 28.84
N ILE A 83 11.68 21.44 28.48
CA ILE A 83 11.49 20.82 27.17
C ILE A 83 11.03 19.37 27.34
N ALA A 84 10.02 18.95 26.57
CA ALA A 84 9.46 17.60 26.63
C ALA A 84 8.90 17.14 25.28
N ARG A 85 8.82 15.82 25.06
CA ARG A 85 8.06 15.24 23.94
C ARG A 85 6.56 15.21 24.31
N ASN A 86 5.88 16.34 24.16
CA ASN A 86 4.43 16.43 24.32
C ASN A 86 3.72 15.96 23.04
N PHE A 87 2.51 15.43 23.16
CA PHE A 87 1.64 15.21 22.00
C PHE A 87 1.12 16.56 21.50
N THR A 88 1.36 16.89 20.23
CA THR A 88 1.07 18.23 19.67
C THR A 88 0.04 18.20 18.55
N ALA A 89 -0.36 19.37 18.05
CA ALA A 89 -1.22 19.44 16.87
C ALA A 89 -0.51 18.90 15.61
N TYR A 90 0.82 18.99 15.52
CA TYR A 90 1.61 18.32 14.48
C TYR A 90 1.34 16.83 14.46
N ASP A 91 1.35 16.16 15.62
CA ASP A 91 1.09 14.71 15.70
C ASP A 91 -0.29 14.36 15.16
N TYR A 92 -1.32 15.03 15.67
CA TYR A 92 -2.69 14.78 15.26
C TYR A 92 -2.91 15.08 13.78
N ASN A 93 -2.45 16.23 13.30
CA ASN A 93 -2.64 16.64 11.91
C ASN A 93 -1.87 15.73 10.95
N SER A 94 -0.67 15.30 11.32
CA SER A 94 0.12 14.37 10.49
C SER A 94 -0.53 13.00 10.43
N LEU A 95 -1.08 12.51 11.55
CA LEU A 95 -1.87 11.28 11.57
C LEU A 95 -3.12 11.40 10.68
N VAL A 96 -3.90 12.46 10.85
CA VAL A 96 -5.12 12.69 10.05
C VAL A 96 -4.80 12.81 8.56
N GLU A 97 -3.74 13.53 8.20
CA GLU A 97 -3.29 13.65 6.82
C GLU A 97 -2.92 12.29 6.24
N ASN A 98 -2.15 11.49 6.98
CA ASN A 98 -1.72 10.16 6.55
C ASN A 98 -2.89 9.17 6.43
N VAL A 99 -3.82 9.16 7.39
CA VAL A 99 -5.03 8.31 7.34
C VAL A 99 -6.01 8.79 6.27
N GLY A 100 -6.07 10.10 6.05
CA GLY A 100 -6.90 10.74 5.04
C GLY A 100 -6.40 10.53 3.61
N GLN A 101 -5.16 10.05 3.42
CA GLN A 101 -4.68 9.57 2.12
C GLN A 101 -5.43 8.29 1.77
N LYS A 102 -6.63 8.45 1.20
CA LYS A 102 -7.36 7.35 0.58
C LYS A 102 -6.52 6.85 -0.58
N ALA A 103 -6.43 5.54 -0.73
CA ALA A 103 -5.89 4.98 -1.95
C ALA A 103 -6.72 5.46 -3.16
N ASN A 104 -6.06 5.68 -4.29
CA ASN A 104 -6.71 6.24 -5.46
C ASN A 104 -7.60 5.17 -6.07
N LEU A 105 -8.91 5.41 -6.02
CA LEU A 105 -9.88 4.56 -6.70
C LEU A 105 -9.99 5.00 -8.17
N ASP A 106 -10.09 4.04 -9.08
CA ASP A 106 -10.49 4.27 -10.45
C ASP A 106 -11.98 4.69 -10.54
N SER A 107 -12.44 4.99 -11.75
CA SER A 107 -13.84 5.38 -12.01
C SER A 107 -14.87 4.30 -11.65
N SER A 108 -14.43 3.07 -11.39
CA SER A 108 -15.28 1.96 -10.95
C SER A 108 -15.29 1.77 -9.42
N GLY A 109 -14.56 2.61 -8.67
CA GLY A 109 -14.47 2.53 -7.21
C GLY A 109 -13.52 1.44 -6.72
N LYS A 110 -12.61 0.94 -7.57
CA LYS A 110 -11.57 -0.04 -7.22
C LYS A 110 -10.23 0.65 -7.10
N LEU A 111 -9.33 0.12 -6.27
CA LEU A 111 -7.93 0.56 -6.23
C LEU A 111 -7.32 0.49 -7.63
N ASN A 112 -6.44 1.42 -7.97
CA ASN A 112 -5.78 1.35 -9.27
C ASN A 112 -5.01 0.02 -9.40
N SER A 113 -5.01 -0.57 -10.60
CA SER A 113 -4.38 -1.88 -10.85
C SER A 113 -2.85 -1.86 -10.71
N GLN A 114 -2.25 -0.68 -10.54
CA GLN A 114 -0.83 -0.48 -10.33
C GLN A 114 -0.45 -0.57 -8.83
N GLU A 115 -1.42 -0.40 -7.92
CA GLU A 115 -1.28 -0.45 -6.47
C GLU A 115 -1.67 -1.82 -5.87
N VAL A 116 -2.38 -2.64 -6.62
CA VAL A 116 -2.75 -4.01 -6.20
C VAL A 116 -1.80 -5.01 -6.88
N PRO A 117 -0.99 -5.78 -6.14
CA PRO A 117 -0.31 -6.92 -6.73
C PRO A 117 -1.37 -7.88 -7.25
N ASP A 118 -1.26 -8.27 -8.52
CA ASP A 118 -2.23 -9.15 -9.18
C ASP A 118 -2.46 -10.39 -8.32
N ILE A 119 -3.63 -10.46 -7.66
CA ILE A 119 -3.93 -11.51 -6.67
C ILE A 119 -4.07 -12.85 -7.41
N ASP A 120 -4.40 -12.78 -8.69
CA ASP A 120 -4.42 -13.92 -9.58
C ASP A 120 -3.27 -13.77 -10.58
N CYS A 121 -2.10 -14.30 -10.21
CA CYS A 121 -0.90 -14.37 -11.03
C CYS A 121 -1.05 -15.24 -12.31
N GLY A 122 -2.28 -15.54 -12.72
CA GLY A 122 -2.60 -16.20 -13.97
C GLY A 122 -2.67 -15.22 -15.13
N VAL A 123 -2.21 -15.66 -16.29
CA VAL A 123 -2.53 -15.01 -17.56
C VAL A 123 -4.03 -15.22 -17.79
N TRP A 124 -4.85 -14.25 -17.38
CA TRP A 124 -6.24 -14.22 -17.78
C TRP A 124 -6.28 -14.13 -19.30
N VAL A 125 -6.85 -15.15 -19.93
CA VAL A 125 -7.17 -15.08 -21.36
C VAL A 125 -8.22 -13.97 -21.47
N SER A 126 -7.78 -12.77 -21.86
CA SER A 126 -8.61 -11.56 -21.94
C SER A 126 -9.60 -11.58 -23.09
N ASP A 127 -9.54 -12.63 -23.91
CA ASP A 127 -10.44 -12.83 -25.02
C ASP A 127 -11.85 -13.08 -24.49
N PRO A 128 -12.87 -12.34 -24.98
CA PRO A 128 -14.26 -12.62 -24.66
C PRO A 128 -14.54 -14.12 -24.78
N VAL A 129 -15.38 -14.68 -23.92
CA VAL A 129 -15.82 -16.09 -24.00
C VAL A 129 -16.29 -16.47 -25.41
N MET A 130 -16.81 -15.48 -26.16
CA MET A 130 -17.19 -15.63 -27.57
C MET A 130 -16.02 -15.91 -28.52
N ILE A 131 -14.82 -15.37 -28.27
CA ILE A 131 -13.60 -15.67 -29.04
C ILE A 131 -13.05 -17.04 -28.62
N HIS A 132 -13.00 -17.34 -27.31
CA HIS A 132 -12.60 -18.67 -26.80
C HIS A 132 -13.48 -19.79 -27.37
N ASN A 133 -14.81 -19.61 -27.37
CA ASN A 133 -15.74 -20.62 -27.90
C ASN A 133 -15.66 -20.77 -29.42
N ASN A 134 -15.11 -19.79 -30.15
CA ASN A 134 -14.91 -19.84 -31.59
C ASN A 134 -13.48 -20.26 -31.98
N ASP A 135 -12.53 -20.31 -31.04
CA ASP A 135 -11.20 -20.85 -31.30
C ASP A 135 -11.27 -22.37 -31.31
N SER A 136 -11.06 -22.93 -32.50
CA SER A 136 -11.02 -24.37 -32.70
C SER A 136 -9.91 -25.07 -31.89
N ALA A 137 -8.88 -24.34 -31.44
CA ALA A 137 -7.82 -24.85 -30.57
C ALA A 137 -8.18 -24.81 -29.07
N ALA A 138 -9.23 -24.10 -28.65
CA ALA A 138 -9.66 -24.03 -27.24
C ALA A 138 -10.39 -25.31 -26.78
N HIS A 139 -10.97 -26.07 -27.72
CA HIS A 139 -11.69 -27.31 -27.46
C HIS A 139 -11.17 -28.45 -28.34
N LYS A 140 -9.84 -28.66 -28.39
CA LYS A 140 -9.22 -29.74 -29.21
C LYS A 140 -9.86 -31.11 -28.96
N ASN A 141 -10.26 -31.39 -27.73
CA ASN A 141 -10.88 -32.66 -27.32
C ASN A 141 -12.40 -32.71 -27.59
N MET A 142 -13.00 -31.70 -28.23
CA MET A 142 -14.43 -31.69 -28.59
C MET A 142 -14.68 -31.28 -30.05
N LYS A 143 -13.67 -31.39 -30.92
CA LYS A 143 -13.92 -31.30 -32.36
C LYS A 143 -14.67 -32.55 -32.79
N ALA A 144 -16.00 -32.50 -32.83
CA ALA A 144 -16.78 -33.35 -33.72
C ALA A 144 -16.61 -32.75 -35.13
N ASP A 145 -16.06 -33.49 -36.08
CA ASP A 145 -15.80 -32.97 -37.42
C ASP A 145 -17.12 -32.79 -38.19
N GLY A 146 -17.69 -31.59 -38.11
CA GLY A 146 -18.84 -31.18 -38.91
C GLY A 146 -18.59 -31.08 -40.43
N ASN A 147 -17.53 -31.72 -40.95
CA ASN A 147 -17.12 -31.65 -42.36
C ASN A 147 -17.26 -32.97 -43.12
N ASN A 148 -17.80 -34.04 -42.52
CA ASN A 148 -18.09 -35.26 -43.26
C ASN A 148 -19.33 -35.08 -44.15
N THR A 149 -19.12 -34.75 -45.43
CA THR A 149 -20.18 -34.50 -46.42
C THR A 149 -20.68 -35.77 -47.13
N GLN A 150 -20.20 -36.96 -46.72
CA GLN A 150 -20.66 -38.23 -47.26
C GLN A 150 -21.68 -38.87 -46.33
N SER A 151 -22.82 -39.29 -46.88
CA SER A 151 -23.78 -40.14 -46.16
C SER A 151 -23.15 -41.51 -45.93
N ALA A 152 -22.60 -41.75 -44.74
CA ALA A 152 -21.81 -42.96 -44.45
C ALA A 152 -22.63 -44.12 -43.86
N ASP A 153 -23.87 -43.88 -43.40
CA ASP A 153 -24.77 -44.96 -43.02
C ASP A 153 -25.75 -45.29 -44.15
N THR A 154 -25.76 -46.56 -44.57
CA THR A 154 -26.66 -47.11 -45.58
C THR A 154 -27.57 -48.21 -45.01
N SER A 155 -27.58 -48.37 -43.68
CA SER A 155 -28.38 -49.37 -42.99
C SER A 155 -29.86 -49.21 -43.32
N SER A 156 -30.54 -50.33 -43.56
CA SER A 156 -31.95 -50.37 -43.94
C SER A 156 -32.86 -50.87 -42.82
N SER A 157 -32.27 -51.38 -41.73
CA SER A 157 -32.96 -51.91 -40.56
C SER A 157 -32.28 -51.49 -39.25
N LEU A 158 -33.03 -51.59 -38.15
CA LEU A 158 -32.54 -51.24 -36.82
C LEU A 158 -31.43 -52.19 -36.35
N GLU A 159 -31.55 -53.49 -36.61
CA GLU A 159 -30.49 -54.46 -36.34
C GLU A 159 -29.19 -54.13 -37.09
N GLU A 160 -29.25 -53.74 -38.36
CA GLU A 160 -28.07 -53.32 -39.14
C GLU A 160 -27.43 -52.06 -38.57
N HIS A 161 -28.24 -51.07 -38.19
CA HIS A 161 -27.78 -49.81 -37.63
C HIS A 161 -27.05 -50.01 -36.29
N ILE A 162 -27.58 -50.86 -35.40
CA ILE A 162 -26.96 -51.15 -34.08
C ILE A 162 -25.62 -51.90 -34.24
N ALA A 163 -25.49 -52.75 -35.25
CA ALA A 163 -24.27 -53.52 -35.50
C ALA A 163 -23.20 -52.73 -36.27
N SER A 164 -23.59 -51.64 -36.94
CA SER A 164 -22.69 -50.82 -37.76
C SER A 164 -21.83 -49.90 -36.90
N PRO A 165 -20.49 -50.05 -36.92
CA PRO A 165 -19.58 -49.07 -36.31
C PRO A 165 -19.66 -47.70 -36.99
N GLN A 166 -20.31 -47.63 -38.17
CA GLN A 166 -20.46 -46.42 -38.96
C GLN A 166 -21.72 -45.60 -38.64
N ALA A 167 -22.68 -46.19 -37.92
CA ALA A 167 -23.99 -45.58 -37.68
C ALA A 167 -23.98 -44.30 -36.82
N HIS A 168 -22.92 -44.06 -36.03
CA HIS A 168 -22.85 -42.96 -35.05
C HIS A 168 -21.64 -42.02 -35.25
N GLN A 169 -21.12 -41.90 -36.48
CA GLN A 169 -19.90 -41.13 -36.77
C GLN A 169 -19.93 -39.66 -36.29
N ASN A 170 -21.08 -38.97 -36.38
CA ASN A 170 -21.16 -37.54 -36.01
C ASN A 170 -21.02 -37.25 -34.49
N LEU A 171 -20.90 -38.29 -33.66
CA LEU A 171 -20.69 -38.20 -32.21
C LEU A 171 -19.35 -38.81 -31.77
N ILE A 172 -18.55 -39.33 -32.70
CA ILE A 172 -17.21 -39.83 -32.39
C ILE A 172 -16.29 -38.63 -32.25
N ILE A 173 -15.91 -38.34 -31.00
CA ILE A 173 -14.77 -37.48 -30.70
C ILE A 173 -13.52 -38.35 -30.84
N ASP A 174 -12.99 -38.48 -32.05
CA ASP A 174 -11.67 -39.09 -32.21
C ASP A 174 -10.62 -38.03 -31.86
N GLY A 175 -10.02 -38.19 -30.69
CA GLY A 175 -9.00 -37.27 -30.17
C GLY A 175 -7.67 -37.33 -30.92
N ASN A 176 -7.66 -37.31 -32.26
CA ASN A 176 -6.43 -37.36 -33.03
C ASN A 176 -6.31 -36.16 -33.99
N GLU A 177 -5.39 -35.27 -33.60
CA GLU A 177 -4.70 -34.36 -34.50
C GLU A 177 -4.06 -35.14 -35.68
N SER A 178 -4.25 -34.61 -36.89
CA SER A 178 -3.23 -34.59 -37.92
C SER A 178 -2.92 -33.14 -38.28
#